data_AF-A0A1H8DMC4-F1
#
_entry.id   AF-A0A1H8DMC4-F1
#
_cell.length_a   1.000
_cell.length_b   1.000
_cell.length_c   1.000
_cell.angle_alpha   90.00
_cell.angle_beta   90.00
_cell.angle_gamma   90.00
#
_symmetry.space_group_name_H-M   'P 1'
#
loop_
_entity.id
_entity.type
_entity.pdbx_description
1 polymer ?
#
loop_
_entity_poly.entity_id
_entity_poly.type
_entity_poly.pdbx_seq_one_letter_code
_entity_poly.pdbx_strand_id
1 'polypeptide(L)'
;MRLLLLLLSLLLVVPQASAQEGGVSAHGVAEPALVPTSRPALVAGEVATPRFRLLYTLGSEGTARALAENIESVRDSFVTVFGRDWPGITEVRIGLGREEYEALALPGGEPPGWAVALAYPSHGIILLEARSLSTPEGPVTLRHELAHVALGQIGGRWPRWFQEGMAQHLTGERIALTHYAAIFRAVAQQRVFEFEDLAQGWPDMRSDVEIAYAQSADFVAYLAATHGAPAMAELLNGVASGEPFEKAFGKAFHSSLTVEENAWRGGLATRFGWLPLTTSSQLAWMVAPALCVVAYLRRRQQQAARLELMSQEEAAEDAEMERLAREMALQEPVPSSEASLMAWPAPATGEPQELQAPQEPQALHELQERREHRDEDEARDPHPSKPTLH
;
A
#
# COMPACT_ATOMS: atom_id res chain seq x y z
N MET A 1 -22.33 -16.64 -8.12
CA MET A 1 -21.08 -16.33 -8.86
C MET A 1 -20.94 -14.87 -9.28
N ARG A 2 -21.98 -14.20 -9.80
CA ARG A 2 -21.87 -12.78 -10.22
C ARG A 2 -21.65 -11.77 -9.07
N LEU A 3 -22.22 -12.00 -7.87
CA LEU A 3 -21.95 -11.15 -6.70
C LEU A 3 -20.54 -11.32 -6.09
N LEU A 4 -19.92 -12.51 -6.25
CA LEU A 4 -18.58 -12.78 -5.74
C LEU A 4 -17.50 -12.11 -6.61
N LEU A 5 -17.76 -11.99 -7.91
CA LEU A 5 -16.90 -11.27 -8.86
C LEU A 5 -17.01 -9.74 -8.68
N LEU A 6 -18.18 -9.22 -8.29
CA LEU A 6 -18.38 -7.79 -8.00
C LEU A 6 -17.71 -7.34 -6.68
N LEU A 7 -17.65 -8.21 -5.67
CA LEU A 7 -16.89 -7.95 -4.44
C LEU A 7 -15.37 -8.06 -4.64
N LEU A 8 -14.92 -8.91 -5.57
CA LEU A 8 -13.51 -9.02 -5.93
C LEU A 8 -13.03 -7.84 -6.78
N SER A 9 -13.89 -7.25 -7.62
CA SER A 9 -13.56 -6.05 -8.39
C SER A 9 -13.58 -4.77 -7.53
N LEU A 10 -14.33 -4.73 -6.42
CA LEU A 10 -14.30 -3.60 -5.49
C LEU A 10 -13.05 -3.60 -4.58
N LEU A 11 -12.43 -4.76 -4.37
CA LEU A 11 -11.15 -4.92 -3.65
C LEU A 11 -9.91 -4.71 -4.55
N LEU A 12 -10.11 -4.54 -5.86
CA LEU A 12 -9.06 -4.25 -6.84
C LEU A 12 -9.03 -2.79 -7.30
N VAL A 13 -9.94 -1.94 -6.82
CA VAL A 13 -9.80 -0.49 -6.92
C VAL A 13 -8.88 -0.04 -5.80
N VAL A 14 -7.58 -0.32 -5.99
CA VAL A 14 -6.54 0.47 -5.34
C VAL A 14 -6.82 1.91 -5.79
N PRO A 15 -7.04 2.88 -4.89
CA PRO A 15 -7.03 4.26 -5.32
C PRO A 15 -5.72 4.44 -6.06
N GLN A 16 -5.78 4.81 -7.34
CA GLN A 16 -4.63 5.41 -7.98
C GLN A 16 -4.41 6.73 -7.24
N ALA A 17 -3.77 6.64 -6.08
CA ALA A 17 -2.89 7.68 -5.64
C ALA A 17 -1.99 7.89 -6.85
N SER A 18 -2.12 9.05 -7.46
CA SER A 18 -1.15 9.55 -8.42
C SER A 18 0.18 9.51 -7.68
N ALA A 19 0.87 8.37 -7.79
CA ALA A 19 2.22 8.20 -7.38
C ALA A 19 2.96 9.17 -8.27
N GLN A 20 3.23 10.36 -7.73
CA GLN A 20 4.16 11.31 -8.31
C GLN A 20 5.33 10.49 -8.80
N GLU A 21 5.54 10.53 -10.12
CA GLU A 21 6.53 9.69 -10.77
C GLU A 21 7.79 9.76 -9.92
N GLY A 22 8.24 8.60 -9.42
CA GLY A 22 9.36 8.49 -8.49
C GLY A 22 10.44 9.45 -8.91
N GLY A 23 10.48 10.58 -8.20
CA GLY A 23 11.26 11.73 -8.61
C GLY A 23 12.69 11.24 -8.66
N VAL A 24 13.29 11.26 -9.84
CA VAL A 24 14.73 11.22 -9.94
C VAL A 24 15.19 12.39 -9.10
N SER A 25 15.71 12.15 -7.89
CA SER A 25 16.25 13.17 -7.00
C SER A 25 16.96 14.23 -7.85
N ALA A 26 16.54 15.50 -7.74
CA ALA A 26 17.12 16.58 -8.52
C ALA A 26 18.63 16.74 -8.23
N HIS A 27 19.11 16.07 -7.17
CA HIS A 27 20.50 16.02 -6.67
C HIS A 27 21.47 15.19 -7.54
N GLY A 28 21.16 14.97 -8.81
CA GLY A 28 22.09 14.42 -9.81
C GLY A 28 22.80 15.46 -10.68
N VAL A 29 22.35 16.73 -10.64
CA VAL A 29 22.95 17.83 -11.39
C VAL A 29 24.04 18.49 -10.54
N ALA A 30 25.18 18.83 -11.14
CA ALA A 30 26.26 19.50 -10.43
C ALA A 30 25.76 20.81 -9.80
N GLU A 31 25.94 20.95 -8.48
CA GLU A 31 25.59 22.17 -7.77
C GLU A 31 26.39 23.36 -8.35
N PRO A 32 25.80 24.56 -8.45
CA PRO A 32 26.52 25.75 -8.88
C PRO A 32 27.81 25.98 -8.08
N ALA A 33 28.77 26.69 -8.67
CA ALA A 33 29.97 27.08 -7.94
C ALA A 33 29.60 27.95 -6.73
N LEU A 34 30.26 27.70 -5.58
CA LEU A 34 30.11 28.51 -4.37
C LEU A 34 30.60 29.94 -4.61
N VAL A 35 29.67 30.82 -4.99
CA VAL A 35 29.93 32.25 -5.20
C VAL A 35 28.95 33.07 -4.36
N PRO A 36 29.37 34.23 -3.82
CA PRO A 36 28.44 35.14 -3.17
C PRO A 36 27.33 35.56 -4.14
N THR A 37 26.11 35.13 -3.88
CA THR A 37 24.96 35.51 -4.71
C THR A 37 24.20 36.67 -4.10
N SER A 38 23.89 37.67 -4.92
CA SER A 38 22.99 38.75 -4.55
C SER A 38 21.58 38.21 -4.28
N ARG A 39 20.83 38.89 -3.41
CA ARG A 39 19.39 38.64 -3.21
C ARG A 39 18.66 38.69 -4.57
N PRO A 40 17.84 37.69 -4.93
CA PRO A 40 17.10 37.71 -6.19
C PRO A 40 16.15 38.91 -6.28
N ALA A 41 15.99 39.48 -7.48
CA ALA A 41 15.23 40.72 -7.68
C ALA A 41 13.73 40.60 -7.38
N LEU A 42 13.15 39.40 -7.55
CA LEU A 42 11.73 39.14 -7.28
C LEU A 42 11.39 39.00 -5.78
N VAL A 43 12.39 38.97 -4.90
CA VAL A 43 12.14 38.86 -3.47
C VAL A 43 11.49 40.14 -2.97
N ALA A 44 10.24 40.02 -2.51
CA ALA A 44 9.45 41.13 -1.99
C ALA A 44 9.69 41.36 -0.49
N GLY A 45 10.05 40.32 0.27
CA GLY A 45 10.28 40.42 1.71
C GLY A 45 11.04 39.24 2.30
N GLU A 46 11.20 39.25 3.63
CA GLU A 46 11.79 38.14 4.37
C GLU A 46 11.12 37.92 5.73
N VAL A 47 11.08 36.66 6.16
CA VAL A 47 10.78 36.27 7.55
C VAL A 47 12.03 35.59 8.11
N ALA A 48 12.55 36.10 9.22
CA ALA A 48 13.72 35.54 9.87
C ALA A 48 13.31 34.78 11.14
N THR A 49 13.96 33.65 11.37
CA THR A 49 13.91 32.87 12.62
C THR A 49 15.35 32.70 13.14
N PRO A 50 15.59 32.12 14.33
CA PRO A 50 16.94 31.93 14.84
C PRO A 50 17.88 31.17 13.89
N ARG A 51 17.36 30.20 13.13
CA ARG A 51 18.15 29.29 12.29
C ARG A 51 17.80 29.33 10.80
N PHE A 52 16.79 30.11 10.40
CA PHE A 52 16.35 30.23 9.02
C PHE A 52 16.13 31.67 8.58
N ARG A 53 16.27 31.89 7.27
CA ARG A 53 15.88 33.14 6.60
C ARG A 53 15.02 32.81 5.39
N LEU A 54 13.72 33.09 5.49
CA LEU A 54 12.73 32.77 4.48
C LEU A 54 12.53 33.99 3.58
N LEU A 55 13.05 33.94 2.35
CA LEU A 55 12.85 34.95 1.32
C LEU A 55 11.63 34.59 0.51
N TYR A 56 10.73 35.55 0.28
CA TYR A 56 9.47 35.30 -0.41
C TYR A 56 9.17 36.36 -1.48
N THR A 57 8.44 35.95 -2.51
CA THR A 57 7.78 36.83 -3.48
C THR A 57 6.44 37.35 -2.94
N LEU A 58 5.88 38.38 -3.58
CA LEU A 58 4.64 39.01 -3.10
C LEU A 58 3.49 37.99 -2.92
N GLY A 59 3.35 37.04 -3.84
CA GLY A 59 2.30 36.02 -3.81
C GLY A 59 2.52 34.90 -2.78
N SER A 60 3.72 34.77 -2.21
CA SER A 60 4.10 33.65 -1.32
C SER A 60 4.33 34.07 0.14
N GLU A 61 4.06 35.33 0.50
CA GLU A 61 4.23 35.84 1.87
C GLU A 61 3.47 35.01 2.91
N GLY A 62 2.21 34.67 2.66
CA GLY A 62 1.40 33.87 3.58
C GLY A 62 2.00 32.50 3.85
N THR A 63 2.48 31.82 2.82
CA THR A 63 3.17 30.54 2.92
C THR A 63 4.48 30.66 3.71
N ALA A 64 5.27 31.70 3.46
CA ALA A 64 6.51 31.95 4.18
C ALA A 64 6.29 32.17 5.67
N ARG A 65 5.27 32.96 6.03
CA ARG A 65 4.90 33.18 7.44
C ARG A 65 4.42 31.89 8.11
N ALA A 66 3.56 31.12 7.45
CA ALA A 66 3.08 29.85 7.97
C ALA A 66 4.22 28.83 8.18
N LEU A 67 5.17 28.76 7.24
CA LEU A 67 6.34 27.90 7.38
C LEU A 67 7.25 28.34 8.55
N ALA A 68 7.44 29.65 8.75
CA ALA A 68 8.26 30.17 9.83
C ALA A 68 7.77 29.76 11.24
N GLU A 69 6.47 29.46 11.40
CA GLU A 69 5.89 29.02 12.68
C GLU A 69 6.37 27.64 13.12
N ASN A 70 6.75 26.77 12.18
CA ASN A 70 7.05 25.35 12.48
C ASN A 70 8.44 24.87 12.01
N ILE A 71 9.12 25.60 11.13
CA ILE A 71 10.40 25.16 10.53
C ILE A 71 11.52 24.95 11.57
N GLU A 72 11.49 25.68 12.67
CA GLU A 72 12.42 25.49 13.79
C GLU A 72 12.24 24.13 14.47
N SER A 73 10.99 23.72 14.72
CA SER A 73 10.65 22.39 15.27
C SER A 73 11.03 21.27 14.29
N VAL A 74 10.91 21.52 12.98
CA VAL A 74 11.41 20.59 11.96
C VAL A 74 12.91 20.37 12.13
N ARG A 75 13.72 21.43 12.26
CA ARG A 75 15.16 21.31 12.52
C ARG A 75 15.48 20.61 13.84
N ASP A 76 14.73 20.89 14.91
CA ASP A 76 14.93 20.20 16.20
C ASP A 76 14.70 18.68 16.10
N SER A 77 13.74 18.24 15.28
CA SER A 77 13.54 16.82 15.02
C SER A 77 14.74 16.16 14.32
N PHE A 78 15.49 16.91 13.50
CA PHE A 78 16.69 16.41 12.84
C PHE A 78 17.84 16.31 13.84
N VAL A 79 18.01 17.32 14.71
CA VAL A 79 19.01 17.29 15.78
C VAL A 79 18.85 16.08 16.69
N THR A 80 17.60 15.65 16.94
CA THR A 80 17.30 14.46 17.73
C THR A 80 17.84 13.17 17.07
N VAL A 81 17.82 13.07 15.74
CA VAL A 81 18.32 11.91 14.99
C VAL A 81 19.83 12.01 14.77
N PHE A 82 20.33 13.20 14.43
CA PHE A 82 21.75 13.45 14.16
C PHE A 82 22.60 13.43 15.43
N GLY A 83 21.99 13.69 16.59
CA GLY A 83 22.70 13.93 17.86
C GLY A 83 23.52 15.22 17.88
N ARG A 84 23.39 16.06 16.85
CA ARG A 84 24.04 17.37 16.73
C ARG A 84 23.25 18.28 15.77
N ASP A 85 23.48 19.58 15.89
CA ASP A 85 23.03 20.57 14.92
C ASP A 85 24.10 20.81 13.83
N TRP A 86 23.70 21.43 12.72
CA TRP A 86 24.58 21.90 11.65
C TRP A 86 24.84 23.42 11.76
N PRO A 87 25.94 23.95 11.22
CA PRO A 87 26.24 25.38 11.33
C PRO A 87 25.37 26.23 10.39
N GLY A 88 25.34 27.53 10.67
CA GLY A 88 24.80 28.55 9.75
C GLY A 88 23.28 28.73 9.78
N ILE A 89 22.84 29.71 8.98
CA ILE A 89 21.44 30.02 8.72
C ILE A 89 21.05 29.39 7.39
N THR A 90 20.01 28.58 7.39
CA THR A 90 19.46 28.00 6.16
C THR A 90 18.53 29.02 5.49
N GLU A 91 18.83 29.37 4.25
CA GLU A 91 17.99 30.27 3.46
C GLU A 91 16.92 29.46 2.71
N VAL A 92 15.66 29.86 2.81
CA VAL A 92 14.56 29.23 2.09
C VAL A 92 13.94 30.26 1.17
N ARG A 93 13.94 30.02 -0.14
CA ARG A 93 13.40 30.91 -1.17
C ARG A 93 12.07 30.35 -1.65
N ILE A 94 11.01 31.13 -1.52
CA ILE A 94 9.63 30.69 -1.78
C ILE A 94 9.04 31.57 -2.89
N GLY A 95 8.59 30.95 -3.97
CA GLY A 95 7.95 31.61 -5.11
C GLY A 95 6.59 31.00 -5.40
N LEU A 96 5.64 31.79 -5.89
CA LEU A 96 4.31 31.34 -6.29
C LEU A 96 4.29 31.03 -7.79
N GLY A 97 4.07 29.76 -8.14
CA GLY A 97 4.09 29.32 -9.53
C GLY A 97 5.50 29.10 -10.08
N ARG A 98 5.56 28.53 -11.29
CA ARG A 98 6.79 28.05 -11.91
C ARG A 98 7.79 29.16 -12.20
N GLU A 99 7.32 30.29 -12.75
CA GLU A 99 8.18 31.41 -13.14
C GLU A 99 8.89 32.03 -11.93
N GLU A 100 8.17 32.31 -10.85
CA GLU A 100 8.77 32.85 -9.63
C GLU A 100 9.71 31.83 -8.96
N TYR A 101 9.32 30.56 -8.93
CA TYR A 101 10.16 29.47 -8.41
C TYR A 101 11.50 29.38 -9.16
N GLU A 102 11.48 29.32 -10.50
CA GLU A 102 12.71 29.28 -11.31
C GLU A 102 13.56 30.54 -11.15
N ALA A 103 12.95 31.72 -11.12
CA ALA A 103 13.67 32.98 -11.02
C ALA A 103 14.35 33.23 -9.66
N LEU A 104 14.01 32.44 -8.64
CA LEU A 104 14.67 32.44 -7.33
C LEU A 104 15.87 31.46 -7.26
N ALA A 105 16.09 30.64 -8.29
CA ALA A 105 17.20 29.70 -8.38
C ALA A 105 18.58 30.38 -8.37
N LEU A 106 19.62 29.62 -8.06
CA LEU A 106 21.00 30.09 -8.23
C LEU A 106 21.37 30.06 -9.72
N PRO A 107 22.18 31.02 -10.21
CA PRO A 107 22.68 31.00 -11.58
C PRO A 107 23.37 29.66 -11.90
N GLY A 108 22.95 28.99 -12.97
CA GLY A 108 23.49 27.68 -13.38
C GLY A 108 22.95 26.47 -12.61
N GLY A 109 22.00 26.67 -11.69
CA GLY A 109 21.37 25.62 -10.88
C GLY A 109 19.87 25.50 -11.13
N GLU A 110 19.40 25.75 -12.35
CA GLU A 110 17.98 25.80 -12.67
C GLU A 110 17.25 24.49 -12.30
N PRO A 111 16.09 24.57 -11.64
CA PRO A 111 15.37 23.39 -11.21
C PRO A 111 14.76 22.65 -12.40
N PRO A 112 14.78 21.30 -12.42
CA PRO A 112 14.11 20.51 -13.46
C PRO A 112 12.63 20.87 -13.61
N GLY A 113 12.07 20.69 -14.81
CA GLY A 113 10.68 21.04 -15.16
C GLY A 113 9.59 20.50 -14.22
N TRP A 114 9.85 19.34 -13.61
CA TRP A 114 8.94 18.64 -12.70
C TRP A 114 9.19 18.96 -11.22
N ALA A 115 10.33 19.58 -10.87
CA ALA A 115 10.71 19.81 -9.49
C ALA A 115 9.90 20.96 -8.87
N VAL A 116 9.30 20.70 -7.70
CA VAL A 116 8.56 21.68 -6.89
C VAL A 116 9.36 22.17 -5.67
N ALA A 117 10.49 21.54 -5.42
CA ALA A 117 11.49 21.91 -4.44
C ALA A 117 12.88 21.52 -4.94
N LEU A 118 13.91 22.23 -4.47
CA LEU A 118 15.30 21.96 -4.78
C LEU A 118 16.21 22.50 -3.68
N ALA A 119 17.10 21.68 -3.12
CA ALA A 119 18.20 22.16 -2.28
C ALA A 119 19.47 22.47 -3.08
N TYR A 120 20.21 23.46 -2.60
CA TYR A 120 21.63 23.71 -2.90
C TYR A 120 22.41 23.45 -1.60
N PRO A 121 22.82 22.19 -1.34
CA PRO A 121 23.32 21.77 -0.05
C PRO A 121 24.54 22.56 0.44
N SER A 122 25.49 22.84 -0.44
CA SER A 122 26.73 23.54 -0.10
C SER A 122 26.48 25.02 0.17
N HIS A 123 25.46 25.61 -0.45
CA HIS A 123 25.06 27.00 -0.22
C HIS A 123 24.12 27.18 0.98
N GLY A 124 23.54 26.10 1.50
CA GLY A 124 22.55 26.16 2.57
C GLY A 124 21.23 26.81 2.14
N ILE A 125 20.86 26.65 0.86
CA ILE A 125 19.67 27.24 0.27
C ILE A 125 18.68 26.13 -0.09
N ILE A 126 17.39 26.35 0.20
CA ILE A 126 16.28 25.55 -0.30
C ILE A 126 15.38 26.45 -1.14
N LEU A 127 14.98 25.97 -2.30
CA LEU A 127 14.02 26.59 -3.19
C LEU A 127 12.69 25.83 -3.11
N LEU A 128 11.57 26.54 -2.98
CA LEU A 128 10.23 25.94 -2.81
C LEU A 128 9.18 26.65 -3.67
N GLU A 129 8.34 25.86 -4.34
CA GLU A 129 7.09 26.36 -4.93
C GLU A 129 6.02 26.45 -3.83
N ALA A 130 5.41 27.62 -3.66
CA ALA A 130 4.59 27.95 -2.51
C ALA A 130 3.35 27.06 -2.31
N ARG A 131 2.75 26.55 -3.40
CA ARG A 131 1.56 25.68 -3.34
C ARG A 131 1.92 24.26 -2.97
N SER A 132 3.14 23.81 -3.27
CA SER A 132 3.62 22.47 -2.87
C SER A 132 3.54 22.26 -1.35
N LEU A 133 3.80 23.29 -0.54
CA LEU A 133 3.71 23.22 0.92
C LEU A 133 2.28 23.01 1.46
N SER A 134 1.28 23.27 0.64
CA SER A 134 -0.14 23.05 1.00
C SER A 134 -0.64 21.65 0.62
N THR A 135 0.18 20.84 -0.06
CA THR A 135 -0.16 19.43 -0.35
C THR A 135 0.30 18.52 0.79
N PRO A 136 -0.28 17.32 0.93
CA PRO A 136 0.18 16.33 1.92
C PRO A 136 1.68 16.00 1.81
N GLU A 137 2.23 16.04 0.61
CA GLU A 137 3.63 15.73 0.28
C GLU A 137 4.58 16.92 0.49
N GLY A 138 4.06 18.13 0.66
CA GLY A 138 4.84 19.35 0.86
C GLY A 138 5.80 19.28 2.05
N PRO A 139 5.30 18.99 3.27
CA PRO A 139 6.16 18.82 4.45
C PRO A 139 7.20 17.70 4.30
N VAL A 140 6.85 16.61 3.62
CA VAL A 140 7.73 15.47 3.35
C VAL A 140 8.88 15.89 2.44
N THR A 141 8.54 16.59 1.35
CA THR A 141 9.51 17.13 0.39
C THR A 141 10.44 18.15 1.05
N LEU A 142 9.90 19.07 1.85
CA LEU A 142 10.71 20.04 2.60
C LEU A 142 11.73 19.34 3.51
N ARG A 143 11.30 18.31 4.25
CA ARG A 143 12.19 17.55 5.14
C ARG A 143 13.27 16.83 4.34
N HIS A 144 12.93 16.26 3.19
CA HIS A 144 13.90 15.65 2.29
C HIS A 144 14.97 16.65 1.85
N GLU A 145 14.57 17.81 1.32
CA GLU A 145 15.51 18.86 0.90
C GLU A 145 16.35 19.42 2.08
N LEU A 146 15.74 19.56 3.26
CA LEU A 146 16.44 20.02 4.45
C LEU A 146 17.52 19.02 4.91
N ALA A 147 17.33 17.72 4.70
CA ALA A 147 18.33 16.71 5.03
C ALA A 147 19.58 16.85 4.16
N HIS A 148 19.38 17.10 2.87
CA HIS A 148 20.49 17.38 1.95
C HIS A 148 21.23 18.64 2.38
N VAL A 149 20.51 19.73 2.68
CA VAL A 149 21.14 20.94 3.24
C VAL A 149 21.90 20.68 4.52
N ALA A 150 21.32 19.92 5.45
CA ALA A 150 21.98 19.62 6.73
C ALA A 150 23.31 18.89 6.52
N LEU A 151 23.34 17.85 5.66
CA LEU A 151 24.57 17.13 5.34
C LEU A 151 25.56 17.98 4.54
N GLY A 152 25.09 18.83 3.63
CA GLY A 152 25.92 19.77 2.87
C GLY A 152 26.59 20.82 3.76
N GLN A 153 25.85 21.35 4.75
CA GLN A 153 26.37 22.33 5.72
C GLN A 153 27.27 21.70 6.79
N ILE A 154 27.05 20.43 7.16
CA ILE A 154 28.01 19.68 7.98
C ILE A 154 29.32 19.49 7.21
N GLY A 155 29.24 19.28 5.90
CA GLY A 155 30.38 19.14 5.01
C GLY A 155 31.01 17.74 5.05
N GLY A 156 31.93 17.50 4.13
CA GLY A 156 32.57 16.20 3.92
C GLY A 156 32.02 15.47 2.69
N ARG A 157 32.46 14.22 2.50
CA ARG A 157 32.07 13.39 1.35
C ARG A 157 31.25 12.21 1.85
N TRP A 158 29.97 12.22 1.51
CA TRP A 158 29.01 11.21 1.93
C TRP A 158 28.72 10.23 0.79
N PRO A 159 28.68 8.91 1.04
CA PRO A 159 28.13 7.96 0.07
C PRO A 159 26.71 8.36 -0.31
N ARG A 160 26.34 8.20 -1.59
CA ARG A 160 25.02 8.60 -2.08
C ARG A 160 23.90 7.89 -1.33
N TRP A 161 24.04 6.58 -1.08
CA TRP A 161 23.07 5.82 -0.30
C TRP A 161 22.84 6.43 1.08
N PHE A 162 23.88 6.96 1.73
CA PHE A 162 23.73 7.56 3.05
C PHE A 162 22.98 8.90 2.96
N GLN A 163 23.33 9.76 2.01
CA GLN A 163 22.64 11.05 1.81
C GLN A 163 21.15 10.84 1.56
N GLU A 164 20.84 9.97 0.59
CA GLU A 164 19.46 9.67 0.21
C GLU A 164 18.71 8.89 1.29
N GLY A 165 19.38 7.97 1.98
CA GLY A 165 18.83 7.24 3.11
C GLY A 165 18.47 8.15 4.28
N MET A 166 19.34 9.09 4.64
CA MET A 166 19.05 10.11 5.66
C MET A 166 17.89 11.01 5.23
N ALA A 167 17.90 11.48 3.98
CA ALA A 167 16.85 12.33 3.45
C ALA A 167 15.47 11.65 3.46
N GLN A 168 15.42 10.37 3.12
CA GLN A 168 14.20 9.56 3.20
C GLN A 168 13.79 9.26 4.64
N HIS A 169 14.74 8.86 5.50
CA HIS A 169 14.45 8.51 6.89
C HIS A 169 13.90 9.70 7.69
N LEU A 170 14.46 10.89 7.48
CA LEU A 170 14.09 12.11 8.18
C LEU A 170 12.76 12.71 7.72
N THR A 171 12.16 12.25 6.62
CA THR A 171 10.82 12.70 6.25
C THR A 171 9.77 12.37 7.31
N GLY A 172 10.02 11.35 8.15
CA GLY A 172 9.12 10.93 9.22
C GLY A 172 7.92 10.12 8.73
N GLU A 173 7.84 9.81 7.43
CA GLU A 173 6.90 8.80 6.95
C GLU A 173 7.32 7.44 7.51
N ARG A 174 6.54 6.91 8.45
CA ARG A 174 6.71 5.55 8.95
C ARG A 174 6.56 4.59 7.77
N ILE A 175 7.70 4.20 7.20
CA ILE A 175 7.87 3.32 6.02
C ILE A 175 6.63 3.38 5.13
N ALA A 176 6.59 4.38 4.25
CA ALA A 176 5.55 4.47 3.23
C ALA A 176 5.31 3.08 2.63
N LEU A 177 4.04 2.72 2.42
CA LEU A 177 3.66 1.39 1.92
C LEU A 177 4.46 1.01 0.65
N THR A 178 4.85 2.01 -0.12
CA THR A 178 5.75 1.94 -1.28
C THR A 178 7.18 1.48 -0.92
N HIS A 179 7.82 2.05 0.11
CA HIS A 179 9.14 1.60 0.59
C HIS A 179 9.09 0.17 1.11
N TYR A 180 8.05 -0.17 1.87
CA TYR A 180 7.84 -1.54 2.34
C TYR A 180 7.71 -2.51 1.15
N ALA A 181 6.87 -2.16 0.16
CA ALA A 181 6.69 -2.97 -1.04
C ALA A 181 7.97 -3.07 -1.90
N ALA A 182 8.79 -2.02 -1.96
CA ALA A 182 10.07 -2.04 -2.67
C ALA A 182 11.06 -3.01 -2.01
N ILE A 183 11.27 -2.92 -0.69
CA ILE A 183 12.14 -3.84 0.05
C ILE A 183 11.59 -5.27 -0.02
N PHE A 184 10.28 -5.44 0.12
CA PHE A 184 9.62 -6.74 -0.03
C PHE A 184 9.95 -7.38 -1.39
N ARG A 185 9.77 -6.64 -2.49
CA ARG A 185 10.09 -7.11 -3.84
C ARG A 185 11.58 -7.43 -3.96
N ALA A 186 12.46 -6.58 -3.42
CA ALA A 186 13.90 -6.80 -3.45
C ALA A 186 14.31 -8.09 -2.71
N VAL A 187 13.75 -8.34 -1.53
CA VAL A 187 14.00 -9.57 -0.76
C VAL A 187 13.47 -10.80 -1.51
N ALA A 188 12.25 -10.73 -2.03
CA ALA A 188 11.62 -11.84 -2.77
C ALA A 188 12.39 -12.20 -4.06
N GLN A 189 13.02 -11.21 -4.70
CA GLN A 189 13.75 -11.39 -5.95
C GLN A 189 15.27 -11.52 -5.76
N GLN A 190 15.77 -11.50 -4.51
CA GLN A 190 17.20 -11.47 -4.18
C GLN A 190 17.97 -10.33 -4.86
N ARG A 191 17.36 -9.13 -4.90
CA ARG A 191 17.89 -7.90 -5.53
C ARG A 191 18.25 -6.81 -4.52
N VAL A 192 18.72 -7.18 -3.33
CA VAL A 192 19.17 -6.22 -2.31
C VAL A 192 20.63 -5.84 -2.61
N PHE A 193 20.90 -4.57 -2.92
CA PHE A 193 22.23 -4.10 -3.37
C PHE A 193 23.19 -3.93 -2.20
N GLU A 194 24.44 -4.35 -2.38
CA GLU A 194 25.49 -4.07 -1.39
C GLU A 194 25.70 -2.55 -1.27
N PHE A 195 25.94 -2.04 -0.05
CA PHE A 195 26.10 -0.59 0.14
C PHE A 195 27.41 -0.05 -0.46
N GLU A 196 28.43 -0.92 -0.59
CA GLU A 196 29.66 -0.59 -1.31
C GLU A 196 29.39 -0.34 -2.80
N ASP A 197 28.54 -1.15 -3.43
CA ASP A 197 28.13 -0.96 -4.83
C ASP A 197 27.37 0.36 -4.99
N LEU A 198 26.43 0.66 -4.09
CA LEU A 198 25.69 1.94 -4.09
C LEU A 198 26.55 3.16 -3.77
N ALA A 199 27.72 2.98 -3.14
CA ALA A 199 28.68 4.05 -2.93
C ALA A 199 29.48 4.36 -4.20
N GLN A 200 29.72 3.35 -5.04
CA GLN A 200 30.48 3.47 -6.29
C GLN A 200 29.61 3.88 -7.48
N GLY A 201 28.36 3.44 -7.53
CA GLY A 201 27.42 3.72 -8.62
C GLY A 201 25.97 3.65 -8.17
N TRP A 202 25.07 4.22 -8.97
CA TRP A 202 23.63 4.16 -8.69
C TRP A 202 22.92 3.46 -9.82
N PRO A 203 21.87 2.66 -9.55
CA PRO A 203 21.11 2.01 -10.61
C PRO A 203 20.41 3.03 -11.52
N ASP A 204 20.26 2.67 -12.80
CA ASP A 204 19.56 3.50 -13.79
C ASP A 204 18.09 3.08 -13.96
N MET A 205 17.76 1.81 -13.72
CA MET A 205 16.41 1.29 -13.87
C MET A 205 15.53 1.78 -12.73
N ARG A 206 14.36 2.36 -13.05
CA ARG A 206 13.44 2.94 -12.08
C ARG A 206 13.09 2.01 -10.90
N SER A 207 12.83 0.73 -11.18
CA SER A 207 12.53 -0.25 -10.13
C SER A 207 13.71 -0.49 -9.18
N ASP A 208 14.93 -0.46 -9.70
CA ASP A 208 16.15 -0.66 -8.93
C ASP A 208 16.52 0.61 -8.15
N VAL A 209 16.24 1.79 -8.71
CA VAL A 209 16.31 3.08 -8.01
C VAL A 209 15.36 3.13 -6.81
N GLU A 210 14.11 2.71 -6.98
CA GLU A 210 13.13 2.61 -5.89
C GLU A 210 13.64 1.69 -4.76
N ILE A 211 14.28 0.56 -5.11
CA ILE A 211 14.89 -0.36 -4.15
C ILE A 211 16.07 0.29 -3.44
N ALA A 212 16.97 0.95 -4.18
CA ALA A 212 18.15 1.62 -3.63
C ALA A 212 17.77 2.69 -2.60
N TYR A 213 16.76 3.52 -2.90
CA TYR A 213 16.22 4.49 -1.93
C TYR A 213 15.63 3.81 -0.70
N ALA A 214 14.74 2.83 -0.89
CA ALA A 214 14.04 2.19 0.20
C ALA A 214 15.01 1.46 1.14
N GLN A 215 15.97 0.71 0.60
CA GLN A 215 16.96 0.01 1.43
C GLN A 215 17.90 0.97 2.16
N SER A 216 18.28 2.09 1.52
CA SER A 216 19.13 3.10 2.13
C SER A 216 18.44 3.74 3.33
N ALA A 217 17.16 4.05 3.20
CA ALA A 217 16.34 4.59 4.28
C ALA A 217 16.19 3.59 5.44
N ASP A 218 15.91 2.31 5.14
CA ASP A 218 15.76 1.26 6.16
C ASP A 218 17.08 0.98 6.89
N PHE A 219 18.21 1.00 6.17
CA PHE A 219 19.52 0.78 6.79
C PHE A 219 19.95 1.96 7.66
N VAL A 220 19.74 3.20 7.23
CA VAL A 220 19.93 4.38 8.08
C VAL A 220 19.06 4.31 9.34
N ALA A 221 17.78 3.93 9.19
CA ALA A 221 16.87 3.74 10.31
C ALA A 221 17.37 2.66 11.27
N TYR A 222 17.90 1.55 10.74
CA TYR A 222 18.52 0.48 11.50
C TYR A 222 19.74 0.97 12.29
N LEU A 223 20.64 1.74 11.67
CA LEU A 223 21.81 2.31 12.33
C LEU A 223 21.40 3.27 13.47
N ALA A 224 20.45 4.17 13.19
CA ALA A 224 19.93 5.11 14.18
C ALA A 224 19.27 4.40 15.37
N ALA A 225 18.50 3.34 15.12
CA ALA A 225 17.85 2.55 16.16
C ALA A 225 18.83 1.70 16.98
N THR A 226 19.89 1.20 16.35
CA THR A 226 20.86 0.29 16.98
C THR A 226 21.88 1.05 17.82
N HIS A 227 22.41 2.16 17.30
CA HIS A 227 23.53 2.88 17.90
C HIS A 227 23.13 4.19 18.58
N GLY A 228 21.96 4.74 18.22
CA GLY A 228 21.43 5.97 18.80
C GLY A 228 22.10 7.25 18.31
N ALA A 229 21.55 8.38 18.75
CA ALA A 229 21.96 9.72 18.32
C ALA A 229 23.43 10.08 18.64
N PRO A 230 24.03 9.70 19.79
CA PRO A 230 25.44 10.03 20.08
C PRO A 230 26.42 9.40 19.09
N ALA A 231 26.20 8.14 18.72
CA ALA A 231 27.01 7.46 17.71
C ALA A 231 26.82 8.09 16.32
N MET A 232 25.58 8.42 15.95
CA MET A 232 25.31 9.17 14.72
C MET A 232 26.07 10.51 14.69
N ALA A 233 26.09 11.24 15.80
CA ALA A 233 26.83 12.48 15.91
C ALA A 233 28.34 12.28 15.73
N GLU A 234 28.90 11.19 16.27
CA GLU A 234 30.31 10.84 16.08
C GLU A 234 30.65 10.56 14.60
N LEU A 235 29.79 9.82 13.89
CA LEU A 235 29.94 9.61 12.44
C LEU A 235 29.97 10.97 11.71
N LEU A 236 28.97 11.82 11.99
CA LEU A 236 28.84 13.11 11.32
C LEU A 236 30.02 14.03 11.62
N ASN A 237 30.53 14.03 12.86
CA ASN A 237 31.71 14.80 13.25
C ASN A 237 32.99 14.31 12.58
N GLY A 238 33.18 12.99 12.47
CA GLY A 238 34.34 12.40 11.81
C GLY A 238 34.42 12.81 10.34
N VAL A 239 33.31 12.67 9.62
CA VAL A 239 33.24 13.05 8.19
C VAL A 239 33.39 14.56 8.00
N ALA A 240 32.75 15.38 8.84
CA ALA A 240 32.91 16.84 8.83
C ALA A 240 34.37 17.27 9.05
N SER A 241 35.13 16.49 9.82
CA SER A 241 36.56 16.75 10.09
C SER A 241 37.48 16.25 8.97
N GLY A 242 36.91 15.76 7.86
CA GLY A 242 37.66 15.28 6.70
C GLY A 242 38.10 13.82 6.77
N GLU A 243 37.61 13.03 7.73
CA GLU A 243 37.88 11.59 7.74
C GLU A 243 37.13 10.89 6.58
N PRO A 244 37.73 9.88 5.94
CA PRO A 244 37.00 9.00 5.02
C PRO A 244 35.78 8.39 5.72
N PHE A 245 34.67 8.28 5.00
CA PHE A 245 33.39 7.83 5.55
C PHE A 245 33.51 6.49 6.29
N GLU A 246 34.20 5.52 5.71
CA GLU A 246 34.37 4.17 6.26
C GLU A 246 35.15 4.20 7.59
N LYS A 247 36.12 5.11 7.71
CA LYS A 247 36.89 5.31 8.94
C LYS A 247 36.03 5.95 10.04
N ALA A 248 35.26 6.98 9.69
CA ALA A 248 34.34 7.62 10.63
C ALA A 248 33.23 6.65 11.07
N PHE A 249 32.72 5.82 10.16
CA PHE A 249 31.76 4.76 10.43
C PHE A 249 32.31 3.75 11.44
N GLY A 250 33.53 3.24 11.19
CA GLY A 250 34.20 2.29 12.07
C GLY A 250 34.41 2.80 13.50
N LYS A 251 34.70 4.10 13.64
CA LYS A 251 34.82 4.75 14.96
C LYS A 251 33.47 4.87 15.65
N ALA A 252 32.50 5.46 14.96
CA ALA A 252 31.19 5.81 15.50
C ALA A 252 30.36 4.59 15.94
N PHE A 253 30.37 3.52 15.14
CA PHE A 253 29.55 2.33 15.38
C PHE A 253 30.35 1.16 15.95
N HIS A 254 31.66 1.34 16.18
CA HIS A 254 32.58 0.30 16.64
C HIS A 254 32.49 -1.00 15.82
N SER A 255 32.14 -0.87 14.54
CA SER A 255 31.80 -1.95 13.62
C SER A 255 32.06 -1.49 12.18
N SER A 256 32.25 -2.44 11.27
CA SER A 256 32.45 -2.11 9.85
C SER A 256 31.11 -2.05 9.11
N LEU A 257 31.06 -1.29 8.00
CA LEU A 257 29.86 -1.21 7.15
C LEU A 257 29.37 -2.61 6.75
N THR A 258 30.27 -3.48 6.32
CA THR A 258 29.95 -4.86 5.92
C THR A 258 29.36 -5.69 7.06
N VAL A 259 29.81 -5.50 8.30
CA VAL A 259 29.28 -6.24 9.46
C VAL A 259 27.86 -5.76 9.79
N GLU A 260 27.64 -4.45 9.85
CA GLU A 260 26.31 -3.86 10.06
C GLU A 260 25.35 -4.22 8.93
N GLU A 261 25.80 -4.18 7.68
CA GLU A 261 25.03 -4.57 6.51
C GLU A 261 24.58 -6.03 6.60
N ASN A 262 25.49 -6.96 6.91
CA ASN A 262 25.15 -8.37 7.04
C ASN A 262 24.14 -8.62 8.18
N ALA A 263 24.30 -7.95 9.32
CA ALA A 263 23.37 -8.03 10.43
C ALA A 263 21.97 -7.50 10.04
N TRP A 264 21.93 -6.35 9.36
CA TRP A 264 20.70 -5.76 8.85
C TRP A 264 19.99 -6.67 7.83
N ARG A 265 20.74 -7.21 6.85
CA ARG A 265 20.26 -8.16 5.82
C ARG A 265 19.68 -9.42 6.44
N GLY A 266 20.34 -9.98 7.46
CA GLY A 266 19.86 -11.16 8.19
C GLY A 266 18.48 -10.95 8.83
N GLY A 267 18.15 -9.71 9.20
CA GLY A 267 16.85 -9.33 9.74
C GLY A 267 15.75 -9.05 8.69
N LEU A 268 16.09 -8.91 7.40
CA LEU A 268 15.11 -8.51 6.37
C LEU A 268 14.03 -9.57 6.15
N ALA A 269 14.39 -10.85 6.09
CA ALA A 269 13.42 -11.93 5.89
C ALA A 269 12.39 -12.03 7.02
N THR A 270 12.76 -11.68 8.25
CA THR A 270 11.83 -11.68 9.38
C THR A 270 10.90 -10.46 9.35
N ARG A 271 11.42 -9.28 8.98
CA ARG A 271 10.65 -8.02 8.93
C ARG A 271 9.73 -7.94 7.71
N PHE A 272 10.20 -8.45 6.56
CA PHE A 272 9.57 -8.32 5.25
C PHE A 272 9.17 -9.66 4.62
N GLY A 273 9.69 -10.81 5.08
CA GLY A 273 9.50 -12.09 4.39
C GLY A 273 8.28 -12.93 4.80
N TRP A 274 7.44 -12.49 5.74
CA TRP A 274 6.29 -13.30 6.22
C TRP A 274 4.99 -13.13 5.41
N LEU A 275 4.88 -12.09 4.57
CA LEU A 275 3.71 -11.84 3.72
C LEU A 275 3.41 -12.87 2.60
N PRO A 276 4.37 -13.63 2.02
CA PRO A 276 4.05 -14.68 1.06
C PRO A 276 3.17 -15.79 1.66
N LEU A 277 3.20 -15.95 2.99
CA LEU A 277 2.41 -16.94 3.72
C LEU A 277 1.01 -16.45 4.10
N THR A 278 0.59 -15.24 3.74
CA THR A 278 -0.81 -14.80 3.93
C THR A 278 -1.47 -14.41 2.62
N THR A 279 -0.67 -14.10 1.59
CA THR A 279 -1.16 -13.62 0.28
C THR A 279 -0.95 -14.65 -0.83
N SER A 280 -0.31 -15.80 -0.57
CA SER A 280 -0.25 -16.85 -1.58
C SER A 280 -1.65 -17.41 -1.84
N SER A 281 -2.10 -17.31 -3.09
CA SER A 281 -3.30 -17.97 -3.60
C SER A 281 -3.34 -19.47 -3.28
N GLN A 282 -2.17 -20.08 -3.03
CA GLN A 282 -2.01 -21.47 -2.60
C GLN A 282 -2.62 -21.76 -1.22
N LEU A 283 -2.65 -20.80 -0.28
CA LEU A 283 -3.34 -20.98 0.98
C LEU A 283 -4.85 -21.00 0.82
N ALA A 284 -5.40 -20.23 -0.12
CA ALA A 284 -6.82 -20.35 -0.46
C ALA A 284 -7.15 -21.77 -0.96
N TRP A 285 -6.26 -22.36 -1.76
CA TRP A 285 -6.36 -23.75 -2.21
C TRP A 285 -6.14 -24.81 -1.12
N MET A 286 -5.50 -24.46 0.01
CA MET A 286 -5.34 -25.35 1.18
C MET A 286 -6.51 -25.22 2.17
N VAL A 287 -7.02 -24.00 2.38
CA VAL A 287 -8.10 -23.70 3.34
C VAL A 287 -9.46 -24.15 2.79
N ALA A 288 -9.73 -23.97 1.49
CA ALA A 288 -10.98 -24.40 0.88
C ALA A 288 -11.28 -25.91 1.06
N PRO A 289 -10.38 -26.85 0.74
CA PRO A 289 -10.63 -28.28 0.96
C PRO A 289 -10.69 -28.62 2.45
N ALA A 290 -9.90 -27.99 3.32
CA ALA A 290 -10.00 -28.20 4.77
C ALA A 290 -11.38 -27.81 5.32
N LEU A 291 -11.94 -26.67 4.89
CA LEU A 291 -13.29 -26.26 5.23
C LEU A 291 -14.35 -27.21 4.67
N CYS A 292 -14.17 -27.71 3.44
CA CYS A 292 -15.03 -28.73 2.85
C CYS A 292 -15.00 -30.05 3.64
N VAL A 293 -13.82 -30.50 4.09
CA VAL A 293 -13.67 -31.69 4.94
C VAL A 293 -14.36 -31.49 6.29
N VAL A 294 -14.15 -30.34 6.94
CA VAL A 294 -14.81 -30.02 8.22
C VAL A 294 -16.33 -29.94 8.04
N ALA A 295 -16.82 -29.30 6.97
CA ALA A 295 -18.26 -29.23 6.66
C ALA A 295 -18.85 -30.61 6.36
N TYR A 296 -18.13 -31.46 5.63
CA TYR A 296 -18.53 -32.84 5.35
C TYR A 296 -18.60 -33.68 6.63
N LEU A 297 -17.58 -33.60 7.48
CA LEU A 297 -17.56 -34.32 8.77
C LEU A 297 -18.69 -33.86 9.69
N ARG A 298 -18.95 -32.54 9.77
CA ARG A 298 -20.08 -31.99 10.52
C ARG A 298 -21.43 -32.46 9.97
N ARG A 299 -21.60 -32.43 8.64
CA ARG A 299 -22.82 -32.90 7.99
C ARG A 299 -23.05 -34.40 8.21
N ARG A 300 -22.00 -35.19 8.16
CA ARG A 300 -22.06 -36.63 8.43
C ARG A 300 -22.46 -36.93 9.88
N GLN A 301 -21.92 -36.18 10.85
CA GLN A 301 -22.31 -36.29 12.25
C GLN A 301 -23.79 -35.88 12.47
N GLN A 302 -24.23 -34.80 11.83
CA GLN A 302 -25.63 -34.36 11.91
C GLN A 302 -26.61 -35.36 11.27
N GLN A 303 -26.23 -35.99 10.15
CA GLN A 303 -27.05 -37.02 9.51
C GLN A 303 -27.14 -38.29 10.37
N ALA A 304 -26.04 -38.71 11.01
CA ALA A 304 -26.06 -39.84 11.93
C ALA A 304 -26.98 -39.57 13.14
N ALA A 305 -26.89 -38.39 13.75
CA ALA A 305 -27.75 -38.00 14.87
C ALA A 305 -29.24 -37.92 14.47
N ARG A 306 -29.54 -37.47 13.24
CA ARG A 306 -30.92 -37.41 12.74
C ARG A 306 -31.51 -38.79 12.46
N LEU A 307 -30.68 -39.73 11.98
CA LEU A 307 -31.10 -41.11 11.76
C LEU A 307 -31.39 -41.83 13.08
N GLU A 308 -30.58 -41.58 14.10
CA GLU A 308 -30.78 -42.13 15.44
C GLU A 308 -32.07 -41.61 16.09
N LEU A 309 -32.40 -40.33 15.89
CA LEU A 309 -33.70 -39.78 16.30
C LEU A 309 -34.87 -40.46 15.59
N MET A 310 -34.82 -40.61 14.26
CA MET A 310 -35.88 -41.27 13.50
C MET A 310 -36.07 -42.73 13.93
N SER A 311 -34.99 -43.46 14.23
CA SER A 311 -35.10 -44.83 14.75
C SER A 311 -35.71 -44.91 16.14
N GLN A 312 -35.51 -43.88 16.97
CA GLN A 312 -36.11 -43.80 18.31
C GLN A 312 -37.60 -43.46 18.22
N GLU A 313 -37.98 -42.59 17.28
CA GLU A 313 -39.36 -42.27 16.96
C GLU A 313 -40.10 -43.50 16.42
N GLU A 314 -39.55 -44.19 15.42
CA GLU A 314 -40.12 -45.44 14.87
C GLU A 314 -40.29 -46.52 15.96
N ALA A 315 -39.28 -46.70 16.82
CA ALA A 315 -39.37 -47.68 17.93
C ALA A 315 -40.43 -47.29 18.98
N ALA A 316 -40.67 -46.00 19.19
CA ALA A 316 -41.71 -45.51 20.09
C ALA A 316 -43.11 -45.67 19.48
N GLU A 317 -43.25 -45.37 18.20
CA GLU A 317 -44.49 -45.57 17.43
C GLU A 317 -44.86 -47.05 17.36
N ASP A 318 -43.89 -47.94 17.10
CA ASP A 318 -44.11 -49.39 17.10
C ASP A 318 -44.54 -49.89 18.47
N ALA A 319 -43.92 -49.41 19.55
CA ALA A 319 -44.31 -49.75 20.92
C ALA A 319 -45.70 -49.22 21.28
N GLU A 320 -46.07 -48.04 20.80
CA GLU A 320 -47.42 -47.47 20.97
C GLU A 320 -48.47 -48.28 20.19
N MET A 321 -48.18 -48.62 18.94
CA MET A 321 -49.02 -49.48 18.09
C MET A 321 -49.21 -50.87 18.71
N GLU A 322 -48.16 -51.46 19.27
CA GLU A 322 -48.25 -52.75 19.97
C GLU A 322 -49.10 -52.63 21.24
N ARG A 323 -48.99 -51.50 21.96
CA ARG A 323 -49.81 -51.24 23.15
C ARG A 323 -51.29 -51.06 22.79
N LEU A 324 -51.57 -50.27 21.74
CA LEU A 324 -52.92 -50.09 21.20
C LEU A 324 -53.51 -51.41 20.68
N ALA A 325 -52.71 -52.24 20.00
CA ALA A 325 -53.13 -53.56 19.55
C ALA A 325 -53.47 -54.49 20.74
N ARG A 326 -52.70 -54.43 21.83
CA ARG A 326 -53.03 -55.17 23.07
C ARG A 326 -54.27 -54.61 23.77
N GLU A 327 -54.45 -53.29 23.81
CA GLU A 327 -55.66 -52.65 24.36
C GLU A 327 -56.90 -53.03 23.55
N MET A 328 -56.80 -53.06 22.22
CA MET A 328 -57.86 -53.52 21.31
C MET A 328 -58.13 -55.02 21.44
N ALA A 329 -57.11 -55.85 21.66
CA ALA A 329 -57.28 -57.28 21.90
C ALA A 329 -57.96 -57.60 23.25
N LEU A 330 -57.91 -56.67 24.21
CA LEU A 330 -58.62 -56.73 25.50
C LEU A 330 -60.05 -56.18 25.43
N GLN A 331 -60.42 -55.48 24.34
CA GLN A 331 -61.81 -55.17 24.02
C GLN A 331 -62.42 -56.35 23.27
N GLU A 332 -63.22 -57.17 23.97
CA GLU A 332 -64.06 -58.19 23.32
C GLU A 332 -65.02 -57.55 22.28
N PRO A 333 -65.34 -58.25 21.17
CA PRO A 333 -66.20 -57.71 20.13
C PRO A 333 -67.63 -57.50 20.67
N VAL A 334 -68.10 -56.26 20.62
CA VAL A 334 -69.53 -55.94 20.77
C VAL A 334 -70.29 -56.63 19.62
N PRO A 335 -71.35 -57.41 19.87
CA PRO A 335 -72.01 -58.17 18.82
C PRO A 335 -72.69 -57.23 17.81
N SER A 336 -72.41 -57.47 16.54
CA SER A 336 -73.00 -56.81 15.39
C SER A 336 -74.51 -57.08 15.31
N SER A 337 -75.34 -56.05 15.50
CA SER A 337 -76.72 -56.06 15.00
C SER A 337 -76.71 -55.63 13.53
N GLU A 338 -77.37 -56.45 12.72
CA GLU A 338 -77.60 -56.34 11.28
C GLU A 338 -77.71 -54.91 10.72
N ALA A 339 -76.89 -54.59 9.71
CA ALA A 339 -77.25 -53.61 8.69
C ALA A 339 -76.40 -53.78 7.42
N SER A 340 -77.01 -54.43 6.43
CA SER A 340 -76.97 -54.12 5.00
C SER A 340 -75.60 -53.96 4.31
N LEU A 341 -75.19 -55.03 3.62
CA LEU A 341 -74.19 -55.03 2.56
C LEU A 341 -74.66 -54.14 1.40
N MET A 342 -74.07 -52.96 1.24
CA MET A 342 -74.08 -52.25 -0.04
C MET A 342 -72.87 -52.73 -0.84
N ALA A 343 -73.14 -53.54 -1.87
CA ALA A 343 -72.13 -54.18 -2.71
C ALA A 343 -71.30 -53.15 -3.48
N TRP A 344 -69.98 -53.19 -3.31
CA TRP A 344 -69.03 -52.53 -4.21
C TRP A 344 -68.77 -53.47 -5.40
N PRO A 345 -68.99 -53.04 -6.65
CA PRO A 345 -68.81 -53.92 -7.80
C PRO A 345 -67.33 -54.18 -8.08
N ALA A 346 -67.01 -55.41 -8.49
CA ALA A 346 -65.68 -55.84 -8.89
C ALA A 346 -65.20 -55.08 -10.15
N PRO A 347 -63.92 -54.72 -10.25
CA PRO A 347 -63.38 -54.07 -11.45
C PRO A 347 -63.35 -55.06 -12.63
N ALA A 348 -63.84 -54.58 -13.78
CA ALA A 348 -63.86 -55.31 -15.04
C ALA A 348 -62.43 -55.49 -15.59
N THR A 349 -62.16 -56.70 -16.09
CA THR A 349 -60.98 -57.06 -16.88
C THR A 349 -61.00 -56.33 -18.23
N GLY A 350 -60.03 -55.43 -18.44
CA GLY A 350 -59.75 -54.78 -19.72
C GLY A 350 -58.23 -54.75 -19.95
N GLU A 351 -57.82 -55.05 -21.18
CA GLU A 351 -56.44 -55.15 -21.66
C GLU A 351 -55.59 -53.88 -21.40
N PRO A 352 -54.23 -54.00 -21.39
CA PRO A 352 -53.36 -52.87 -21.06
C PRO A 352 -53.39 -51.82 -22.17
N GLN A 353 -53.92 -50.64 -21.85
CA GLN A 353 -53.76 -49.44 -22.68
C GLN A 353 -52.36 -48.85 -22.47
N GLU A 354 -51.62 -48.72 -23.55
CA GLU A 354 -50.33 -48.04 -23.67
C GLU A 354 -50.48 -46.58 -23.19
N LEU A 355 -49.88 -46.24 -22.05
CA LEU A 355 -49.84 -44.89 -21.51
C LEU A 355 -48.90 -44.02 -22.37
N GLN A 356 -49.50 -43.20 -23.24
CA GLN A 356 -48.81 -42.13 -23.97
C GLN A 356 -48.23 -41.10 -22.99
N ALA A 357 -46.96 -40.72 -23.25
CA ALA A 357 -46.25 -39.70 -22.50
C ALA A 357 -46.94 -38.32 -22.58
N PRO A 358 -46.90 -37.49 -21.52
CA PRO A 358 -47.46 -36.14 -21.56
C PRO A 358 -46.72 -35.25 -22.55
N GLN A 359 -47.47 -34.57 -23.43
CA GLN A 359 -46.96 -33.54 -24.33
C GLN A 359 -46.51 -32.30 -23.54
N GLU A 360 -45.33 -31.76 -23.86
CA GLU A 360 -44.82 -30.50 -23.32
C GLU A 360 -45.75 -29.31 -23.68
N PRO A 361 -45.94 -28.35 -22.76
CA PRO A 361 -46.69 -27.14 -23.07
C PRO A 361 -45.91 -26.23 -24.03
N GLN A 362 -46.55 -25.84 -25.14
CA GLN A 362 -46.08 -24.91 -26.19
C GLN A 362 -45.85 -23.44 -25.73
N ALA A 363 -45.41 -23.21 -24.48
CA ALA A 363 -45.18 -21.86 -23.95
C ALA A 363 -43.72 -21.38 -24.09
N LEU A 364 -42.80 -22.23 -24.59
CA LEU A 364 -41.38 -21.89 -24.74
C LEU A 364 -40.98 -21.45 -26.15
N HIS A 365 -41.83 -21.64 -27.17
CA HIS A 365 -41.49 -21.27 -28.55
C HIS A 365 -41.75 -19.79 -28.87
N GLU A 366 -42.73 -19.13 -28.23
CA GLU A 366 -43.04 -17.71 -28.48
C GLU A 366 -42.08 -16.71 -27.79
N LEU A 367 -41.28 -17.15 -26.83
CA LEU A 367 -40.29 -16.28 -26.15
C LEU A 367 -38.94 -16.23 -26.87
N GLN A 368 -38.67 -17.17 -27.76
CA GLN A 368 -37.40 -17.27 -28.48
C GLN A 368 -37.41 -16.41 -29.76
N GLU A 369 -38.53 -16.34 -30.48
CA GLU A 369 -38.68 -15.45 -31.66
C GLU A 369 -38.73 -13.95 -31.31
N ARG A 370 -39.19 -13.58 -30.10
CA ARG A 370 -39.17 -12.17 -29.63
C ARG A 370 -37.78 -11.66 -29.25
N ARG A 371 -36.78 -12.55 -29.10
CA ARG A 371 -35.41 -12.17 -28.75
C ARG A 371 -34.54 -11.92 -29.96
N GLU A 372 -34.78 -12.63 -31.06
CA GLU A 372 -34.00 -12.47 -32.29
C GLU A 372 -34.41 -11.23 -33.10
N HIS A 373 -35.62 -10.70 -32.92
CA HIS A 373 -36.07 -9.46 -33.58
C HIS A 373 -35.73 -8.15 -32.84
N ARG A 374 -34.98 -8.21 -31.73
CA ARG A 374 -34.53 -7.03 -30.97
C ARG A 374 -33.07 -6.65 -31.25
N ASP A 375 -32.28 -7.56 -31.85
CA ASP A 375 -30.85 -7.34 -32.06
C ASP A 375 -30.51 -6.79 -33.47
N GLU A 376 -31.51 -6.56 -34.35
CA GLU A 376 -31.30 -6.00 -35.70
C GLU A 376 -31.62 -4.50 -35.85
N ASP A 377 -32.24 -3.85 -34.84
CA ASP A 377 -32.62 -2.43 -34.90
C ASP A 377 -31.62 -1.47 -34.23
N GLU A 378 -30.49 -1.96 -33.69
CA GLU A 378 -29.46 -1.13 -33.03
C GLU A 378 -28.27 -0.76 -33.94
N ALA A 379 -28.39 -0.99 -35.26
CA ALA A 379 -27.30 -0.79 -36.24
C ALA A 379 -27.50 0.39 -37.23
N ARG A 380 -28.38 1.35 -36.95
CA ARG A 380 -28.51 2.57 -37.76
C ARG A 380 -28.87 3.80 -36.92
N ASP A 381 -27.84 4.55 -36.49
CA ASP A 381 -27.90 6.02 -36.62
C ASP A 381 -26.48 6.64 -36.59
N PRO A 382 -26.18 7.66 -37.42
CA PRO A 382 -24.85 8.26 -37.55
C PRO A 382 -24.65 9.45 -36.58
N HIS A 383 -23.38 9.63 -36.18
CA HIS A 383 -22.79 10.72 -35.39
C HIS A 383 -23.49 12.10 -35.40
N PRO A 384 -23.28 12.89 -34.32
CA PRO A 384 -22.49 14.09 -34.54
C PRO A 384 -21.31 14.26 -33.58
N SER A 385 -20.27 14.86 -34.14
CA SER A 385 -19.01 15.28 -33.55
C SER A 385 -19.10 16.62 -32.81
N LYS A 386 -18.16 16.83 -31.88
CA LYS A 386 -17.51 18.09 -31.37
C LYS A 386 -17.53 18.21 -29.83
N PRO A 387 -16.68 19.06 -29.20
CA PRO A 387 -15.30 19.45 -29.52
C PRO A 387 -14.33 19.37 -28.29
N THR A 388 -13.05 19.62 -28.59
CA THR A 388 -11.87 19.86 -27.73
C THR A 388 -12.04 20.78 -26.52
N LEU A 389 -11.21 20.58 -25.48
CA LEU A 389 -10.58 21.67 -24.73
C LEU A 389 -9.25 21.22 -24.10
N HIS A 390 -8.35 22.20 -24.04
CA HIS A 390 -6.90 22.18 -23.86
C HIS A 390 -6.35 21.53 -22.60
#